data_AF-A0A3A9VZV0-F1
#
_entry.id   AF-A0A3A9VZV0-F1
#
_cell.length_a   1.000
_cell.length_b   1.000
_cell.length_c   1.000
_cell.angle_alpha   90.00
_cell.angle_beta   90.00
_cell.angle_gamma   90.00
#
_symmetry.space_group_name_H-M   'P 1'
#
loop_
_entity.id
_entity.type
_entity.pdbx_description
1 polymer ?
#
loop_
_entity_poly.entity_id
_entity_poly.type
_entity_poly.pdbx_seq_one_letter_code
_entity_poly.pdbx_strand_id
1 'polypeptide(L)'
;MAGDLEAPVICPHCNASLLFKQRTGRRCSLCGKRFALEPRESAIRLNDRRVLKAVAALTDEGRLTCTVTQLWWALAHEPARVPETLPWRTPVAHRRTPPRPPHTPRWYTRWGAFGLLSGVALLVIGVLQENGLLTTAAAAAFVFGVVMRGRRWKGRALRVSLAKRPWASTYTKMTRATFGAQVVAPWRAVYGRLPQGLVDDDHEPARTRAREPRFALLCEDATVTTCLAVNGAPERHGLALVARVADVPAGLPVVVLHDAGAGGVLHPTRVRDALPGRLVVDAGLPPRAVMDRRGAAVTRAVPPGASTLRLLRGLGTLDDAERRWLAGGWRSPLAALPPKVLLAGVERAVAEAEAALGGRGPSGTRSSDLGFLDWPPPPVTAAGP
;
A
#
# COMPACT_ATOMS: atom_id res chain seq x y z
N MET A 1 17.70 -5.84 26.56
CA MET A 1 17.29 -5.02 25.39
C MET A 1 17.46 -3.52 25.69
N ALA A 2 18.64 -3.09 26.14
CA ALA A 2 18.91 -1.72 26.59
C ALA A 2 20.14 -1.14 25.86
N GLY A 3 20.19 -1.33 24.54
CA GLY A 3 21.34 -0.97 23.71
C GLY A 3 20.99 -0.46 22.32
N ASP A 4 19.74 -0.02 22.10
CA ASP A 4 19.45 0.85 20.96
C ASP A 4 20.10 2.20 21.28
N LEU A 5 21.37 2.33 20.86
CA LEU A 5 22.15 3.55 20.93
C LEU A 5 21.25 4.73 20.53
N GLU A 6 21.15 5.72 21.43
CA GLU A 6 20.39 6.94 21.20
C GLU A 6 20.96 7.67 19.98
N ALA A 7 20.46 7.35 18.79
CA ALA A 7 20.91 7.98 17.57
C ALA A 7 20.79 9.49 17.74
N PRO A 8 21.89 10.24 17.59
CA PRO A 8 21.85 11.68 17.76
C PRO A 8 20.90 12.30 16.72
N VAL A 9 20.18 13.33 17.15
CA VAL A 9 19.28 14.07 16.26
C VAL A 9 19.85 15.46 16.07
N ILE A 10 19.91 15.87 14.81
CA ILE A 10 20.44 17.19 14.47
C ILE A 10 19.35 18.24 14.68
N CYS A 11 19.66 19.27 15.46
CA CYS A 11 18.76 20.41 15.67
C CYS A 11 18.46 21.11 14.34
N PRO A 12 17.18 21.35 13.99
CA PRO A 12 16.83 22.04 12.74
C PRO A 12 17.24 23.52 12.72
N HIS A 13 17.61 24.11 13.87
CA HIS A 13 17.91 25.54 14.00
C HIS A 13 19.41 25.88 14.00
N CYS A 14 20.22 25.15 14.76
CA CYS A 14 21.66 25.41 14.88
C CYS A 14 22.53 24.29 14.29
N ASN A 15 21.93 23.27 13.68
CA ASN A 15 22.61 22.13 13.08
C ASN A 15 23.49 21.29 14.04
N ALA A 16 23.40 21.54 15.36
CA ALA A 16 24.14 20.76 16.35
C ALA A 16 23.55 19.35 16.52
N SER A 17 24.42 18.36 16.69
CA SER A 17 24.08 16.98 16.99
C SER A 17 23.72 16.84 18.48
N LEU A 18 22.48 16.46 18.80
CA LEU A 18 21.99 16.41 20.17
C LEU A 18 21.61 14.99 20.59
N LEU A 19 22.05 14.59 21.78
CA LEU A 19 21.57 13.41 22.48
C LEU A 19 20.13 13.62 23.00
N PHE A 20 19.46 12.56 23.42
CA PHE A 20 18.08 12.67 23.93
C PHE A 20 18.01 13.52 25.21
N LYS A 21 18.98 13.37 26.12
CA LYS A 21 19.06 14.16 27.36
C LYS A 21 19.29 15.65 27.13
N GLN A 22 19.79 16.04 25.95
CA GLN A 22 20.04 17.42 25.53
C GLN A 22 18.82 18.06 24.83
N ARG A 23 17.68 17.35 24.83
CA ARG A 23 16.46 17.67 24.06
C ARG A 23 15.21 17.79 24.95
N THR A 24 15.41 18.00 26.25
CA THR A 24 14.33 18.08 27.25
C THR A 24 13.30 19.17 26.89
N GLY A 25 12.01 18.83 26.99
CA GLY A 25 10.92 19.76 26.69
C GLY A 25 10.84 20.17 25.21
N ARG A 26 11.39 19.34 24.31
CA ARG A 26 11.53 19.64 22.87
C ARG A 26 12.33 20.90 22.58
N ARG A 27 13.32 21.23 23.41
CA ARG A 27 14.23 22.38 23.25
C ARG A 27 15.66 21.91 23.04
N CYS A 28 16.36 22.58 22.14
CA CYS A 28 17.79 22.39 21.97
C CYS A 28 18.55 22.96 23.18
N SER A 29 19.35 22.16 23.87
CA SER A 29 20.17 22.64 24.99
C SER A 29 21.24 23.67 24.57
N LEU A 30 21.62 23.72 23.29
CA LEU A 30 22.64 24.63 22.78
C LEU A 30 22.08 25.98 22.31
N CYS A 31 20.97 25.99 21.58
CA CYS A 31 20.40 27.23 21.04
C CYS A 31 19.08 27.67 21.71
N GLY A 32 18.54 26.89 22.65
CA GLY A 32 17.31 27.19 23.40
C GLY A 32 16.00 27.10 22.61
N LYS A 33 16.07 26.98 21.27
CA LYS A 33 14.90 26.95 20.38
C LYS A 33 14.15 25.63 20.49
N ARG A 34 12.81 25.70 20.35
CA ARG A 34 11.91 24.54 20.33
C ARG A 34 11.91 23.88 18.95
N PHE A 35 11.78 22.56 18.92
CA PHE A 35 11.47 21.76 17.72
C PHE A 35 10.10 21.10 17.88
N ALA A 36 9.47 20.77 16.76
CA ALA A 36 8.10 20.26 16.73
C ALA A 36 8.02 18.79 17.14
N LEU A 37 8.96 17.98 16.63
CA LEU A 37 8.88 16.52 16.66
C LEU A 37 10.08 15.91 17.40
N GLU A 38 9.77 15.02 18.35
CA GLU A 38 10.75 14.20 19.05
C GLU A 38 10.64 12.73 18.58
N PRO A 39 11.70 12.13 18.01
CA PRO A 39 11.61 10.77 17.44
C PRO A 39 11.13 9.70 18.40
N ARG A 40 11.36 9.81 19.72
CA ARG A 40 10.84 8.82 20.68
C ARG A 40 9.33 8.84 20.85
N GLU A 41 8.67 9.95 20.54
CA GLU A 41 7.23 10.13 20.76
C GLU A 41 6.38 9.67 19.57
N SER A 42 6.99 9.43 18.40
CA SER A 42 6.28 9.02 17.19
C SER A 42 6.57 7.56 16.81
N ALA A 43 5.54 6.81 16.40
CA ALA A 43 5.69 5.41 15.96
C ALA A 43 6.64 5.22 14.76
N ILE A 44 6.88 6.29 13.99
CA ILE A 44 7.73 6.33 12.80
C ILE A 44 9.09 7.04 13.02
N ARG A 45 9.42 7.36 14.29
CA ARG A 45 10.68 8.00 14.70
C ARG A 45 11.01 9.26 13.88
N LEU A 46 10.02 10.11 13.65
CA LEU A 46 10.19 11.37 12.90
C LEU A 46 10.85 12.45 13.75
N ASN A 47 11.65 13.27 13.08
CA ASN A 47 12.17 14.54 13.59
C ASN A 47 11.96 15.61 12.51
N ASP A 48 12.14 16.87 12.89
CA ASP A 48 11.83 18.00 12.01
C ASP A 48 12.63 17.98 10.70
N ARG A 49 13.90 17.57 10.75
CA ARG A 49 14.74 17.49 9.54
C ARG A 49 14.28 16.41 8.58
N ARG A 50 13.80 15.27 9.08
CA ARG A 50 13.21 14.20 8.23
C ARG A 50 11.97 14.71 7.51
N VAL A 51 11.13 15.49 8.19
CA VAL A 51 9.95 16.12 7.57
C VAL A 51 10.37 17.14 6.51
N LEU A 52 11.29 18.06 6.83
CA LEU A 52 11.78 19.04 5.86
C LEU A 52 12.41 18.38 4.62
N LYS A 53 13.22 17.34 4.82
CA LYS A 53 13.83 16.58 3.72
C LYS A 53 12.78 15.90 2.85
N ALA A 54 11.75 15.30 3.46
CA ALA A 54 10.67 14.66 2.72
C ALA A 54 9.82 15.68 1.94
N VAL A 55 9.54 16.85 2.55
CA VAL A 55 8.85 17.94 1.85
C VAL A 55 9.69 18.43 0.67
N ALA A 56 10.98 18.76 0.88
CA ALA A 56 11.87 19.21 -0.19
C ALA A 56 11.93 18.21 -1.37
N ALA A 57 11.99 16.90 -1.08
CA ALA A 57 11.96 15.87 -2.10
C ALA A 57 10.62 15.80 -2.87
N LEU A 58 9.48 15.94 -2.17
CA LEU A 58 8.15 15.93 -2.77
C LEU A 58 7.85 17.19 -3.58
N THR A 59 8.35 18.35 -3.12
CA THR A 59 8.16 19.66 -3.74
C THR A 59 9.18 19.96 -4.83
N ASP A 60 10.08 19.02 -5.14
CA ASP A 60 11.16 19.22 -6.12
C ASP A 60 11.97 20.50 -5.81
N GLU A 61 12.41 20.60 -4.55
CA GLU A 61 13.11 21.75 -3.94
C GLU A 61 12.28 23.05 -3.96
N GLY A 62 10.97 22.92 -3.73
CA GLY A 62 10.04 24.05 -3.65
C GLY A 62 9.47 24.54 -5.00
N ARG A 63 9.76 23.85 -6.11
CA ARG A 63 9.17 24.15 -7.43
C ARG A 63 7.73 23.70 -7.57
N LEU A 64 7.33 22.72 -6.77
CA LEU A 64 5.98 22.14 -6.73
C LEU A 64 5.42 22.25 -5.32
N THR A 65 4.12 22.09 -5.22
CA THR A 65 3.41 21.99 -3.94
C THR A 65 2.95 20.56 -3.73
N CYS A 66 3.07 20.04 -2.50
CA CYS A 66 2.53 18.74 -2.11
C CYS A 66 1.49 18.90 -1.00
N THR A 67 0.62 17.91 -0.85
CA THR A 67 -0.39 17.90 0.22
C THR A 67 0.11 17.21 1.49
N VAL A 68 -0.52 17.50 2.63
CA VAL A 68 -0.26 16.79 3.89
C VAL A 68 -0.50 15.29 3.73
N THR A 69 -1.52 14.87 2.99
CA THR A 69 -1.76 13.43 2.73
C THR A 69 -0.66 12.79 1.87
N GLN A 70 -0.11 13.48 0.87
CA GLN A 70 1.06 12.98 0.12
C GLN A 70 2.30 12.84 1.02
N LEU A 71 2.54 13.82 1.90
CA LEU A 71 3.61 13.73 2.89
C LEU A 71 3.41 12.57 3.86
N TRP A 72 2.17 12.34 4.30
CA TRP A 72 1.81 11.20 5.15
C TRP A 72 2.13 9.88 4.43
N TRP A 73 1.73 9.70 3.18
CA TRP A 73 2.09 8.50 2.41
C TRP A 73 3.60 8.32 2.28
N ALA A 74 4.35 9.40 2.03
CA ALA A 74 5.80 9.33 1.89
C ALA A 74 6.53 8.95 3.20
N LEU A 75 6.00 9.32 4.36
CA LEU A 75 6.66 9.14 5.66
C LEU A 75 6.13 7.97 6.49
N ALA A 76 4.81 7.73 6.48
CA ALA A 76 4.14 6.75 7.32
C ALA A 76 4.05 5.38 6.66
N HIS A 77 4.20 5.33 5.33
CA HIS A 77 4.18 4.09 4.59
C HIS A 77 5.58 3.50 4.54
N GLU A 78 5.77 2.35 5.19
CA GLU A 78 6.90 1.53 4.82
C GLU A 78 6.63 1.01 3.42
N PRO A 79 7.58 1.17 2.48
CA PRO A 79 7.43 0.54 1.19
C PRO A 79 7.28 -0.94 1.48
N ALA A 80 6.09 -1.47 1.19
CA ALA A 80 5.82 -2.86 1.48
C ALA A 80 6.95 -3.63 0.80
N ARG A 81 7.77 -4.33 1.59
CA ARG A 81 8.55 -5.43 1.03
C ARG A 81 7.49 -6.45 0.68
N VAL A 82 6.86 -6.25 -0.48
CA VAL A 82 6.09 -7.22 -1.24
C VAL A 82 6.92 -8.50 -1.09
N PRO A 83 6.50 -9.47 -0.24
CA PRO A 83 7.31 -10.65 -0.02
C PRO A 83 7.67 -11.24 -1.39
N GLU A 84 8.94 -11.54 -1.63
CA GLU A 84 9.36 -12.15 -2.92
C GLU A 84 8.53 -13.41 -3.24
N THR A 85 7.97 -14.03 -2.20
CA THR A 85 7.12 -15.23 -2.23
C THR A 85 5.62 -14.95 -2.25
N LEU A 86 5.18 -13.80 -2.78
CA LEU A 86 3.75 -13.54 -2.89
C LEU A 86 3.05 -14.47 -3.88
N PRO A 87 1.80 -14.88 -3.58
CA PRO A 87 1.09 -15.92 -4.31
C PRO A 87 0.75 -15.57 -5.77
N TRP A 88 0.92 -14.32 -6.21
CA TRP A 88 0.76 -13.95 -7.62
C TRP A 88 2.05 -14.00 -8.44
N ARG A 89 3.23 -13.99 -7.78
CA ARG A 89 4.56 -14.15 -8.41
C ARG A 89 4.98 -15.60 -8.52
N THR A 90 4.59 -16.43 -7.55
CA THR A 90 4.70 -17.87 -7.76
C THR A 90 3.68 -18.25 -8.83
N PRO A 91 4.10 -18.76 -10.01
CA PRO A 91 3.16 -19.40 -10.89
C PRO A 91 2.46 -20.44 -10.03
N VAL A 92 1.13 -20.34 -9.95
CA VAL A 92 0.33 -21.43 -9.39
C VAL A 92 0.64 -22.58 -10.34
N ALA A 93 1.61 -23.42 -9.97
CA ALA A 93 1.84 -24.67 -10.65
C ALA A 93 0.44 -25.26 -10.78
N HIS A 94 -0.01 -25.52 -12.01
CA HIS A 94 -1.30 -26.12 -12.29
C HIS A 94 -1.37 -27.49 -11.61
N ARG A 95 -1.50 -27.50 -10.29
CA ARG A 95 -1.81 -28.66 -9.50
C ARG A 95 -3.27 -28.89 -9.81
N ARG A 96 -3.47 -29.78 -10.77
CA ARG A 96 -4.67 -30.59 -10.89
C ARG A 96 -5.12 -30.92 -9.47
N THR A 97 -6.35 -30.50 -9.19
CA THR A 97 -7.13 -30.68 -7.97
C THR A 97 -6.59 -30.03 -6.68
N PRO A 98 -7.40 -29.21 -5.97
CA PRO A 98 -7.10 -28.87 -4.59
C PRO A 98 -6.99 -30.18 -3.80
N PRO A 99 -5.99 -30.35 -2.92
CA PRO A 99 -6.01 -31.48 -2.00
C PRO A 99 -7.33 -31.39 -1.24
N ARG A 100 -8.19 -32.42 -1.38
CA ARG A 100 -9.39 -32.57 -0.56
C ARG A 100 -9.00 -32.23 0.87
N PRO A 101 -9.78 -31.39 1.59
CA PRO A 101 -9.50 -31.13 2.99
C PRO A 101 -9.32 -32.50 3.64
N PRO A 102 -8.23 -32.75 4.39
CA PRO A 102 -8.13 -33.98 5.13
C PRO A 102 -9.34 -33.94 6.06
N HIS A 103 -10.39 -34.68 5.71
CA HIS A 103 -11.40 -35.07 6.67
C HIS A 103 -10.56 -35.62 7.80
N THR A 104 -10.43 -34.88 8.91
CA THR A 104 -9.82 -35.38 10.13
C THR A 104 -10.74 -36.51 10.52
N PRO A 105 -10.39 -37.76 10.18
CA PRO A 105 -11.35 -38.80 10.38
C PRO A 105 -11.48 -38.87 11.90
N ARG A 106 -12.70 -38.79 12.43
CA ARG A 106 -12.92 -38.89 13.89
C ARG A 106 -12.30 -40.17 14.48
N TRP A 107 -12.00 -41.16 13.64
CA TRP A 107 -11.24 -42.35 14.03
C TRP A 107 -9.79 -42.03 14.44
N TYR A 108 -9.10 -41.05 13.86
CA TYR A 108 -7.68 -40.80 14.15
C TYR A 108 -7.42 -40.31 15.59
N THR A 109 -8.34 -39.56 16.19
CA THR A 109 -8.25 -39.17 17.60
C THR A 109 -8.55 -40.35 18.53
N ARG A 110 -9.49 -41.23 18.16
CA ARG A 110 -9.80 -42.44 18.94
C ARG A 110 -8.68 -43.48 18.89
N TRP A 111 -8.12 -43.78 17.71
CA TRP A 111 -7.02 -44.73 17.55
C TRP A 111 -5.69 -44.20 18.06
N GLY A 112 -5.45 -42.88 17.98
CA GLY A 112 -4.26 -42.26 18.57
C GLY A 112 -4.23 -42.36 20.10
N ALA A 113 -5.37 -42.17 20.76
CA ALA A 113 -5.49 -42.38 22.21
C ALA A 113 -5.34 -43.86 22.57
N PHE A 114 -5.97 -44.76 21.80
CA PHE A 114 -5.88 -46.20 22.04
C PHE A 114 -4.43 -46.70 21.90
N GLY A 115 -3.73 -46.33 20.81
CA GLY A 115 -2.33 -46.70 20.62
C GLY A 115 -1.42 -46.16 21.72
N LEU A 116 -1.65 -44.93 22.19
CA LEU A 116 -0.88 -44.36 23.30
C LEU A 116 -1.08 -45.18 24.60
N LEU A 117 -2.33 -45.51 24.93
CA LEU A 117 -2.67 -46.29 26.12
C LEU A 117 -2.11 -47.72 26.03
N SER A 118 -2.23 -48.38 24.87
CA SER A 118 -1.65 -49.71 24.63
C SER A 118 -0.13 -49.69 24.74
N GLY A 119 0.54 -48.66 24.21
CA GLY A 119 1.98 -48.50 24.32
C GLY A 119 2.46 -48.31 25.76
N VAL A 120 1.75 -47.52 26.57
CA VAL A 120 2.05 -47.34 27.99
C VAL A 120 1.83 -48.63 28.78
N ALA A 121 0.73 -49.35 28.51
CA ALA A 121 0.45 -50.62 29.17
C ALA A 121 1.53 -51.68 28.88
N LEU A 122 1.98 -51.81 27.63
CA LEU A 122 3.07 -52.70 27.25
C LEU A 122 4.40 -52.32 27.91
N LEU A 123 4.65 -51.02 28.11
CA LEU A 123 5.84 -50.53 28.79
C LEU A 123 5.82 -50.89 30.29
N VAL A 124 4.67 -50.77 30.95
CA VAL A 124 4.49 -51.19 32.35
C VAL A 124 4.65 -52.70 32.51
N ILE A 125 4.05 -53.50 31.62
CA ILE A 125 4.18 -54.97 31.65
C ILE A 125 5.63 -55.40 31.39
N GLY A 126 6.33 -54.74 30.45
CA GLY A 126 7.74 -55.02 30.16
C GLY A 126 8.70 -54.70 31.30
N VAL A 127 8.38 -53.71 32.14
CA VAL A 127 9.14 -53.38 33.36
C VAL A 127 8.92 -54.43 34.46
N LEU A 128 7.75 -55.08 34.48
CA LEU A 128 7.39 -56.08 35.49
C LEU A 128 7.91 -57.50 35.17
N GLN A 129 8.40 -57.75 33.95
CA GLN A 129 8.98 -59.04 33.57
C GLN A 129 10.51 -58.93 33.42
N GLU A 130 11.24 -59.87 34.03
CA GLU A 130 12.71 -59.84 34.15
C GLU A 130 13.48 -59.93 32.81
N ASN A 131 12.80 -60.19 31.69
CA ASN A 131 13.38 -60.18 30.34
C ASN A 131 13.09 -58.88 29.56
N GLY A 132 13.15 -57.74 30.25
CA GLY A 132 12.54 -56.47 29.84
C GLY A 132 13.24 -55.66 28.75
N LEU A 133 14.41 -56.04 28.21
CA LEU A 133 15.19 -55.13 27.36
C LEU A 133 14.62 -54.99 25.92
N LEU A 134 14.16 -56.08 25.31
CA LEU A 134 13.58 -56.04 23.96
C LEU A 134 12.16 -55.46 23.95
N THR A 135 11.38 -55.74 24.98
CA THR A 135 10.00 -55.25 25.13
C THR A 135 9.98 -53.74 25.44
N THR A 136 10.90 -53.25 26.27
CA THR A 136 11.03 -51.80 26.54
C THR A 136 11.52 -51.03 25.32
N ALA A 137 12.47 -51.56 24.55
CA ALA A 137 12.95 -50.91 23.31
C ALA A 137 11.83 -50.80 22.25
N ALA A 138 11.04 -51.86 22.05
CA ALA A 138 9.91 -51.85 21.12
C ALA A 138 8.81 -50.87 21.56
N ALA A 139 8.48 -50.83 22.85
CA ALA A 139 7.51 -49.89 23.40
C ALA A 139 7.98 -48.43 23.26
N ALA A 140 9.25 -48.14 23.53
CA ALA A 140 9.84 -46.81 23.37
C ALA A 140 9.83 -46.35 21.89
N ALA A 141 10.20 -47.23 20.96
CA ALA A 141 10.17 -46.93 19.53
C ALA A 141 8.74 -46.64 19.02
N PHE A 142 7.75 -47.38 19.51
CA PHE A 142 6.34 -47.15 19.18
C PHE A 142 5.84 -45.80 19.70
N VAL A 143 6.07 -45.48 20.98
CA VAL A 143 5.72 -44.18 21.57
C VAL A 143 6.41 -43.04 20.82
N PHE A 144 7.71 -43.19 20.51
CA PHE A 144 8.46 -42.20 19.74
C PHE A 144 7.87 -41.99 18.34
N GLY A 145 7.50 -43.07 17.64
CA GLY A 145 6.84 -43.02 16.34
C GLY A 145 5.50 -42.27 16.39
N VAL A 146 4.67 -42.54 17.39
CA VAL A 146 3.37 -41.86 17.61
C VAL A 146 3.58 -40.37 17.90
N VAL A 147 4.52 -40.02 18.79
CA VAL A 147 4.85 -38.63 19.13
C VAL A 147 5.39 -37.87 17.92
N MET A 148 6.30 -38.46 17.14
CA MET A 148 6.88 -37.83 15.95
C MET A 148 5.83 -37.62 14.83
N ARG A 149 4.91 -38.57 14.64
CA ARG A 149 3.77 -38.40 13.71
C ARG A 149 2.82 -37.30 14.19
N GLY A 150 2.53 -37.25 15.49
CA GLY A 150 1.71 -36.20 16.12
C GLY A 150 2.34 -34.81 15.98
N ARG A 151 3.67 -34.68 16.15
CA ARG A 151 4.39 -33.41 15.94
C ARG A 151 4.39 -32.96 14.47
N ARG A 152 4.56 -33.89 13.52
CA ARG A 152 4.43 -33.57 12.07
C ARG A 152 3.02 -33.11 11.69
N TRP A 153 1.99 -33.64 12.35
CA TRP A 153 0.59 -33.23 12.13
C TRP A 153 0.25 -31.90 12.78
N LYS A 154 0.63 -31.70 14.05
CA LYS A 154 0.54 -30.38 14.71
C LYS A 154 1.29 -29.31 13.92
N GLY A 155 2.45 -29.61 13.35
CA GLY A 155 3.18 -28.69 12.47
C GLY A 155 2.41 -28.30 11.19
N ARG A 156 1.61 -29.20 10.60
CA ARG A 156 0.74 -28.87 9.46
C ARG A 156 -0.52 -28.12 9.88
N ALA A 157 -1.18 -28.52 10.96
CA ALA A 157 -2.35 -27.84 11.50
C ALA A 157 -2.00 -26.42 11.98
N LEU A 158 -0.83 -26.22 12.60
CA LEU A 158 -0.33 -24.89 12.95
C LEU A 158 -0.06 -24.06 11.69
N ARG A 159 0.47 -24.63 10.60
CA ARG A 159 0.65 -23.89 9.33
C ARG A 159 -0.68 -23.45 8.72
N VAL A 160 -1.72 -24.29 8.77
CA VAL A 160 -3.06 -23.95 8.26
C VAL A 160 -3.77 -22.93 9.18
N SER A 161 -3.54 -23.00 10.50
CA SER A 161 -4.05 -22.02 11.47
C SER A 161 -3.31 -20.66 11.39
N LEU A 162 -2.00 -20.67 11.17
CA LEU A 162 -1.22 -19.46 10.90
C LEU A 162 -1.60 -18.80 9.57
N ALA A 163 -2.11 -19.57 8.60
CA ALA A 163 -2.69 -19.04 7.36
C ALA A 163 -4.05 -18.35 7.57
N LYS A 164 -4.72 -18.60 8.72
CA LYS A 164 -5.96 -17.92 9.13
C LYS A 164 -5.73 -16.73 10.07
N ARG A 165 -4.48 -16.43 10.46
CA ARG A 165 -4.23 -15.14 11.11
C ARG A 165 -4.72 -14.07 10.14
N PRO A 166 -5.62 -13.15 10.56
CA PRO A 166 -5.95 -12.00 9.73
C PRO A 166 -4.63 -11.34 9.42
N TRP A 167 -4.20 -11.40 8.16
CA TRP A 167 -2.99 -10.74 7.71
C TRP A 167 -3.20 -9.28 8.08
N ALA A 168 -2.42 -8.79 9.06
CA ALA A 168 -2.62 -7.50 9.67
C ALA A 168 -2.86 -6.47 8.56
N SER A 169 -4.09 -5.96 8.53
CA SER A 169 -4.56 -5.01 7.54
C SER A 169 -3.63 -3.80 7.58
N THR A 170 -3.12 -3.41 6.41
CA THR A 170 -2.45 -2.11 6.16
C THR A 170 -1.19 -1.84 6.99
N TYR A 171 -0.02 -2.02 6.36
CA TYR A 171 1.32 -1.69 6.90
C TYR A 171 1.59 -0.18 7.04
N THR A 172 0.57 0.64 7.31
CA THR A 172 0.78 2.04 7.71
C THR A 172 1.05 2.05 9.21
N LYS A 173 2.27 2.41 9.63
CA LYS A 173 2.62 2.53 11.07
C LYS A 173 1.82 3.60 11.80
N MET A 174 1.18 4.50 11.05
CA MET A 174 0.45 5.64 11.55
C MET A 174 -0.70 5.95 10.59
N THR A 175 -1.92 6.12 11.13
CA THR A 175 -3.08 6.55 10.34
C THR A 175 -2.96 8.02 9.95
N ARG A 176 -3.71 8.48 8.94
CA ARG A 176 -3.73 9.89 8.52
C ARG A 176 -4.18 10.83 9.64
N ALA A 177 -5.18 10.44 10.43
CA ALA A 177 -5.65 11.23 11.57
C ALA A 177 -4.58 11.35 12.66
N THR A 178 -3.90 10.24 13.00
CA THR A 178 -2.78 10.26 13.96
C THR A 178 -1.62 11.09 13.44
N PHE A 179 -1.32 11.06 12.14
CA PHE A 179 -0.30 11.90 11.53
C PHE A 179 -0.64 13.40 11.65
N GLY A 180 -1.91 13.78 11.41
CA GLY A 180 -2.38 15.14 11.65
C GLY A 180 -2.15 15.59 13.10
N ALA A 181 -2.54 14.76 14.06
CA ALA A 181 -2.44 15.08 15.49
C ALA A 181 -1.00 15.08 16.03
N GLN A 182 -0.14 14.17 15.58
CA GLN A 182 1.21 13.98 16.12
C GLN A 182 2.31 14.69 15.33
N VAL A 183 2.05 15.06 14.07
CA VAL A 183 3.05 15.69 13.19
C VAL A 183 2.62 17.10 12.82
N VAL A 184 1.46 17.23 12.17
CA VAL A 184 1.02 18.49 11.56
C VAL A 184 0.65 19.54 12.61
N ALA A 185 -0.15 19.17 13.62
CA ALA A 185 -0.56 20.10 14.67
C ALA A 185 0.62 20.59 15.54
N PRO A 186 1.52 19.72 16.05
CA PRO A 186 2.73 20.16 16.75
C PRO A 186 3.64 21.04 15.88
N TRP A 187 3.74 20.73 14.58
CA TRP A 187 4.50 21.56 13.64
C TRP A 187 3.97 22.99 13.60
N ARG A 188 2.67 23.16 13.35
CA ARG A 188 2.01 24.47 13.34
C ARG A 188 2.15 25.19 14.67
N ALA A 189 2.01 24.47 15.79
CA ALA A 189 2.14 25.07 17.12
C ALA A 189 3.54 25.64 17.41
N VAL A 190 4.60 25.03 16.87
CA VAL A 190 5.99 25.50 17.09
C VAL A 190 6.42 26.51 16.04
N TYR A 191 6.03 26.34 14.77
CA TYR A 191 6.53 27.13 13.65
C TYR A 191 5.53 28.16 13.10
N GLY A 192 4.28 28.15 13.57
CA GLY A 192 3.21 29.05 13.14
C GLY A 192 2.60 28.72 11.77
N ARG A 193 3.30 27.93 10.93
CA ARG A 193 2.86 27.55 9.57
C ARG A 193 3.40 26.18 9.17
N LEU A 194 2.83 25.59 8.12
CA LEU A 194 3.36 24.38 7.50
C LEU A 194 4.72 24.65 6.81
N PRO A 195 5.54 23.60 6.57
CA PRO A 195 6.71 23.72 5.70
C PRO A 195 6.36 24.37 4.37
N GLN A 196 7.30 25.15 3.81
CA GLN A 196 7.11 25.77 2.51
C GLN A 196 6.82 24.70 1.43
N GLY A 197 5.81 24.94 0.60
CA GLY A 197 5.36 24.00 -0.43
C GLY A 197 4.48 22.85 0.08
N LEU A 198 4.13 22.81 1.37
CA LEU A 198 3.15 21.86 1.91
C LEU A 198 1.80 22.56 2.13
N VAL A 199 0.73 22.01 1.56
CA VAL A 199 -0.65 22.49 1.72
C VAL A 199 -1.49 21.49 2.49
N ASP A 200 -2.41 21.99 3.31
CA ASP A 200 -3.37 21.18 4.05
C ASP A 200 -4.62 20.90 3.20
N ASP A 201 -4.68 19.69 2.68
CA ASP A 201 -5.76 19.20 1.83
C ASP A 201 -7.09 18.97 2.56
N ASP A 202 -7.12 19.07 3.90
CA ASP A 202 -8.35 19.01 4.69
C ASP A 202 -9.05 20.40 4.79
N HIS A 203 -8.35 21.51 4.51
CA HIS A 203 -8.83 22.87 4.82
C HIS A 203 -8.79 23.86 3.65
N GLU A 204 -8.00 23.61 2.60
CA GLU A 204 -7.85 24.56 1.49
C GLU A 204 -8.51 24.05 0.20
N PRO A 205 -9.72 24.53 -0.16
CA PRO A 205 -10.27 24.26 -1.48
C PRO A 205 -9.53 25.10 -2.52
N ALA A 206 -8.65 24.47 -3.28
CA ALA A 206 -7.98 25.11 -4.40
C ALA A 206 -8.96 25.34 -5.57
N ARG A 207 -8.65 26.28 -6.47
CA ARG A 207 -9.47 26.52 -7.68
C ARG A 207 -9.52 25.26 -8.52
N THR A 208 -10.71 24.68 -8.65
CA THR A 208 -10.90 23.40 -9.33
C THR A 208 -11.19 23.53 -10.81
N ARG A 209 -11.29 24.74 -11.37
CA ARG A 209 -11.75 24.93 -12.75
C ARG A 209 -11.03 26.07 -13.45
N ALA A 210 -10.53 25.78 -14.66
CA ALA A 210 -10.03 26.79 -15.59
C ALA A 210 -11.13 27.77 -16.00
N ARG A 211 -10.76 28.97 -16.44
CA ARG A 211 -11.73 29.95 -17.00
C ARG A 211 -12.45 29.38 -18.22
N GLU A 212 -11.72 28.68 -19.08
CA GLU A 212 -12.21 28.05 -20.30
C GLU A 212 -11.80 26.57 -20.32
N PRO A 213 -12.57 25.69 -19.67
CA PRO A 213 -12.23 24.27 -19.61
C PRO A 213 -12.45 23.59 -20.97
N ARG A 214 -11.42 22.87 -21.43
CA ARG A 214 -11.42 22.04 -22.64
C ARG A 214 -11.62 20.56 -22.31
N PHE A 215 -11.27 20.15 -21.09
CA PHE A 215 -11.40 18.77 -20.60
C PHE A 215 -12.03 18.75 -19.22
N ALA A 216 -12.77 17.69 -18.90
CA ALA A 216 -13.13 17.36 -17.54
C ALA A 216 -12.14 16.31 -17.02
N LEU A 217 -11.50 16.56 -15.87
CA LEU A 217 -10.71 15.57 -15.17
C LEU A 217 -11.51 15.04 -13.99
N LEU A 218 -11.95 13.80 -14.08
CA LEU A 218 -12.70 13.12 -13.03
C LEU A 218 -11.75 12.38 -12.08
N CYS A 219 -11.75 12.76 -10.81
CA CYS A 219 -10.98 12.09 -9.76
C CYS A 219 -11.72 12.17 -8.42
N GLU A 220 -12.05 11.02 -7.84
CA GLU A 220 -12.78 10.95 -6.56
C GLU A 220 -11.91 11.37 -5.34
N ASP A 221 -10.58 11.38 -5.47
CA ASP A 221 -9.67 11.69 -4.37
C ASP A 221 -9.42 13.20 -4.27
N ALA A 222 -9.96 13.81 -3.20
CA ALA A 222 -9.79 15.24 -2.91
C ALA A 222 -8.31 15.65 -2.74
N THR A 223 -7.45 14.75 -2.25
CA THR A 223 -6.01 15.00 -2.13
C THR A 223 -5.40 15.26 -3.49
N VAL A 224 -5.78 14.45 -4.48
CA VAL A 224 -5.25 14.47 -5.84
C VAL A 224 -5.73 15.73 -6.55
N THR A 225 -7.02 16.06 -6.45
CA THR A 225 -7.56 17.27 -7.05
C THR A 225 -6.99 18.54 -6.42
N THR A 226 -6.83 18.59 -5.09
CA THR A 226 -6.13 19.68 -4.41
C THR A 226 -4.69 19.80 -4.90
N CYS A 227 -3.93 18.69 -4.96
CA CYS A 227 -2.56 18.69 -5.49
C CYS A 227 -2.49 19.25 -6.91
N LEU A 228 -3.39 18.83 -7.81
CA LEU A 228 -3.42 19.31 -9.19
C LEU A 228 -3.73 20.81 -9.26
N ALA A 229 -4.72 21.25 -8.49
CA ALA A 229 -5.17 22.64 -8.46
C ALA A 229 -4.10 23.59 -7.91
N VAL A 230 -3.45 23.27 -6.78
CA VAL A 230 -2.39 24.13 -6.19
C VAL A 230 -1.12 24.20 -7.06
N ASN A 231 -0.95 23.27 -7.99
CA ASN A 231 0.15 23.29 -8.97
C ASN A 231 -0.28 23.88 -10.33
N GLY A 232 -1.48 24.47 -10.43
CA GLY A 232 -1.96 25.18 -11.62
C GLY A 232 -2.30 24.27 -12.80
N ALA A 233 -2.58 22.98 -12.57
CA ALA A 233 -3.00 22.06 -13.63
C ALA A 233 -4.30 22.51 -14.34
N PRO A 234 -5.33 23.07 -13.66
CA PRO A 234 -6.54 23.54 -14.32
C PRO A 234 -6.25 24.56 -15.41
N GLU A 235 -5.54 25.64 -15.09
CA GLU A 235 -5.23 26.70 -16.04
C GLU A 235 -4.26 26.23 -17.13
N ARG A 236 -3.24 25.45 -16.77
CA ARG A 236 -2.21 24.99 -17.71
C ARG A 236 -2.75 24.06 -18.78
N HIS A 237 -3.70 23.19 -18.43
CA HIS A 237 -4.20 22.14 -19.33
C HIS A 237 -5.69 22.33 -19.70
N GLY A 238 -6.30 23.45 -19.32
CA GLY A 238 -7.72 23.73 -19.57
C GLY A 238 -8.64 22.70 -18.92
N LEU A 239 -8.42 22.37 -17.63
CA LEU A 239 -9.19 21.34 -16.93
C LEU A 239 -10.33 21.92 -16.08
N ALA A 240 -11.44 21.19 -16.04
CA ALA A 240 -12.40 21.21 -14.96
C ALA A 240 -12.18 19.96 -14.09
N LEU A 241 -11.63 20.13 -12.89
CA LEU A 241 -11.46 19.05 -11.92
C LEU A 241 -12.81 18.77 -11.25
N VAL A 242 -13.28 17.52 -11.34
CA VAL A 242 -14.58 17.10 -10.81
C VAL A 242 -14.44 15.82 -10.01
N ALA A 243 -15.19 15.70 -8.92
CA ALA A 243 -15.13 14.54 -8.02
C ALA A 243 -16.16 13.44 -8.38
N ARG A 244 -17.25 13.82 -9.06
CA ARG A 244 -18.35 12.90 -9.39
C ARG A 244 -18.71 13.03 -10.86
N VAL A 245 -19.17 11.93 -11.44
CA VAL A 245 -19.61 11.86 -12.84
C VAL A 245 -20.74 12.86 -13.12
N ALA A 246 -21.64 13.05 -12.17
CA ALA A 246 -22.76 14.00 -12.29
C ALA A 246 -22.32 15.47 -12.41
N ASP A 247 -21.11 15.80 -11.96
CA ASP A 247 -20.57 17.16 -11.99
C ASP A 247 -19.77 17.44 -13.27
N VAL A 248 -19.62 16.45 -14.17
CA VAL A 248 -18.88 16.59 -15.42
C VAL A 248 -19.60 17.61 -16.33
N PRO A 249 -18.94 18.71 -16.75
CA PRO A 249 -19.56 19.69 -17.64
C PRO A 249 -20.03 19.06 -18.95
N ALA A 250 -21.18 19.50 -19.47
CA ALA A 250 -21.71 19.00 -20.73
C ALA A 250 -20.74 19.26 -21.91
N GLY A 251 -20.72 18.36 -22.89
CA GLY A 251 -19.89 18.46 -24.10
C GLY A 251 -18.39 18.16 -23.96
N LEU A 252 -17.80 18.25 -22.76
CA LEU A 252 -16.35 18.06 -22.59
C LEU A 252 -15.88 16.58 -22.65
N PRO A 253 -14.76 16.28 -23.32
CA PRO A 253 -14.08 15.00 -23.16
C PRO A 253 -13.66 14.78 -21.69
N VAL A 254 -13.63 13.51 -21.24
CA VAL A 254 -13.36 13.15 -19.85
C VAL A 254 -12.06 12.38 -19.73
N VAL A 255 -11.15 12.87 -18.89
CA VAL A 255 -9.95 12.18 -18.43
C VAL A 255 -10.25 11.61 -17.04
N VAL A 256 -10.09 10.30 -16.84
CA VAL A 256 -10.45 9.63 -15.60
C VAL A 256 -9.20 9.25 -14.83
N LEU A 257 -8.98 9.83 -13.66
CA LEU A 257 -7.94 9.41 -12.72
C LEU A 257 -8.53 8.49 -11.65
N HIS A 258 -7.90 7.34 -11.44
CA HIS A 258 -8.27 6.43 -10.38
C HIS A 258 -7.06 5.74 -9.75
N ASP A 259 -7.25 5.22 -8.54
CA ASP A 259 -6.28 4.38 -7.84
C ASP A 259 -6.01 3.06 -8.56
N ALA A 260 -4.82 2.48 -8.37
CA ALA A 260 -4.56 1.10 -8.75
C ALA A 260 -5.29 0.17 -7.77
N GLY A 261 -6.57 -0.12 -8.00
CA GLY A 261 -7.37 -1.00 -7.16
C GLY A 261 -8.61 -1.47 -7.91
N ALA A 262 -9.30 -2.48 -7.38
CA ALA A 262 -10.41 -3.13 -8.10
C ALA A 262 -11.54 -2.14 -8.47
N GLY A 263 -11.86 -1.21 -7.56
CA GLY A 263 -12.84 -0.15 -7.83
C GLY A 263 -12.35 0.86 -8.86
N GLY A 264 -11.08 1.29 -8.75
CA GLY A 264 -10.47 2.26 -9.66
C GLY A 264 -10.40 1.73 -11.09
N VAL A 265 -9.88 0.53 -11.28
CA VAL A 265 -9.74 -0.11 -12.61
C VAL A 265 -11.10 -0.31 -13.33
N LEU A 266 -12.20 -0.42 -12.58
CA LEU A 266 -13.55 -0.50 -13.15
C LEU A 266 -14.19 0.88 -13.38
N HIS A 267 -13.61 1.95 -12.83
CA HIS A 267 -14.18 3.29 -12.84
C HIS A 267 -14.33 3.84 -14.26
N PRO A 268 -13.32 3.77 -15.17
CA PRO A 268 -13.46 4.24 -16.55
C PRO A 268 -14.62 3.59 -17.32
N THR A 269 -14.87 2.29 -17.13
CA THR A 269 -16.01 1.60 -17.75
C THR A 269 -17.34 2.16 -17.24
N ARG A 270 -17.48 2.35 -15.92
CA ARG A 270 -18.70 2.95 -15.34
C ARG A 270 -18.93 4.39 -15.84
N VAL A 271 -17.86 5.15 -16.04
CA VAL A 271 -17.93 6.51 -16.58
C VAL A 271 -18.41 6.50 -18.03
N ARG A 272 -17.92 5.56 -18.87
CA ARG A 272 -18.41 5.38 -20.25
C ARG A 272 -19.89 5.00 -20.28
N ASP A 273 -20.32 4.11 -19.40
CA ASP A 273 -21.73 3.71 -19.29
C ASP A 273 -22.63 4.88 -18.87
N ALA A 274 -22.15 5.73 -17.95
CA ALA A 274 -22.89 6.88 -17.44
C ALA A 274 -22.88 8.09 -18.40
N LEU A 275 -21.90 8.18 -19.31
CA LEU A 275 -21.73 9.28 -20.26
C LEU A 275 -21.65 8.74 -21.71
N PRO A 276 -22.74 8.15 -22.22
CA PRO A 276 -22.73 7.53 -23.55
C PRO A 276 -22.39 8.57 -24.63
N GLY A 277 -21.57 8.16 -25.60
CA GLY A 277 -21.13 9.01 -26.71
C GLY A 277 -20.04 10.04 -26.37
N ARG A 278 -19.56 10.09 -25.12
CA ARG A 278 -18.45 10.97 -24.73
C ARG A 278 -17.12 10.25 -24.86
N LEU A 279 -16.08 10.97 -25.29
CA LEU A 279 -14.70 10.48 -25.23
C LEU A 279 -14.28 10.36 -23.76
N VAL A 280 -13.88 9.14 -23.35
CA VAL A 280 -13.38 8.85 -22.00
C VAL A 280 -12.00 8.21 -22.09
N VAL A 281 -10.99 8.97 -21.69
CA VAL A 281 -9.59 8.55 -21.60
C VAL A 281 -9.33 7.99 -20.20
N ASP A 282 -8.86 6.75 -20.15
CA ASP A 282 -8.45 6.10 -18.91
C ASP A 282 -7.02 6.53 -18.56
N ALA A 283 -6.91 7.35 -17.52
CA ALA A 283 -5.68 7.91 -17.04
C ALA A 283 -5.43 7.49 -15.58
N GLY A 284 -5.97 6.36 -15.15
CA GLY A 284 -5.74 5.86 -13.80
C GLY A 284 -4.35 5.26 -13.60
N LEU A 285 -3.97 5.08 -12.34
CA LEU A 285 -2.76 4.34 -11.97
C LEU A 285 -2.97 2.85 -12.29
N PRO A 286 -2.26 2.27 -13.25
CA PRO A 286 -2.46 0.86 -13.58
C PRO A 286 -1.75 -0.02 -12.53
N PRO A 287 -2.30 -1.20 -12.17
CA PRO A 287 -1.68 -2.10 -11.20
C PRO A 287 -0.23 -2.47 -11.55
N ARG A 288 0.06 -2.76 -12.82
CA ARG A 288 1.43 -3.07 -13.28
C ARG A 288 2.48 -2.00 -12.90
N ALA A 289 2.10 -0.71 -12.84
CA ALA A 289 3.04 0.37 -12.52
C ALA A 289 3.50 0.38 -11.05
N VAL A 290 2.73 -0.25 -10.16
CA VAL A 290 2.99 -0.26 -8.70
C VAL A 290 3.37 -1.63 -8.16
N MET A 291 2.91 -2.71 -8.80
CA MET A 291 3.09 -4.08 -8.29
C MET A 291 4.56 -4.46 -8.11
N ASP A 292 5.41 -4.06 -9.05
CA ASP A 292 6.83 -4.46 -9.08
C ASP A 292 7.78 -3.32 -8.69
N ARG A 293 7.22 -2.15 -8.36
CA ARG A 293 8.00 -0.97 -8.05
C ARG A 293 8.40 -0.93 -6.59
N ARG A 294 9.71 -1.02 -6.35
CA ARG A 294 10.30 -0.75 -5.03
C ARG A 294 9.94 0.68 -4.61
N GLY A 295 9.38 0.83 -3.42
CA GLY A 295 8.97 2.15 -2.91
C GLY A 295 7.49 2.47 -3.11
N ALA A 296 6.75 1.70 -3.92
CA ALA A 296 5.34 1.97 -4.14
C ALA A 296 4.52 1.79 -2.85
N ALA A 297 3.61 2.73 -2.61
CA ALA A 297 2.70 2.66 -1.48
C ALA A 297 1.57 1.70 -1.79
N VAL A 298 1.75 0.44 -1.41
CA VAL A 298 0.77 -0.62 -1.59
C VAL A 298 0.09 -0.90 -0.26
N THR A 299 -1.24 -0.94 -0.29
CA THR A 299 -2.09 -1.31 0.84
C THR A 299 -3.00 -2.47 0.48
N ARG A 300 -3.55 -3.13 1.49
CA ARG A 300 -4.51 -4.20 1.30
C ARG A 300 -5.84 -3.78 1.92
N ALA A 301 -6.83 -3.60 1.06
CA ALA A 301 -8.22 -3.41 1.42
C ALA A 301 -8.94 -4.77 1.55
N VAL A 302 -10.24 -4.71 1.87
CA VAL A 302 -11.11 -5.89 1.82
C VAL A 302 -11.10 -6.45 0.39
N PRO A 303 -10.84 -7.77 0.22
CA PRO A 303 -10.90 -8.39 -1.10
C PRO A 303 -12.25 -8.13 -1.80
N PRO A 304 -12.26 -7.85 -3.11
CA PRO A 304 -13.48 -7.59 -3.83
C PRO A 304 -14.39 -8.83 -3.88
N GLY A 305 -15.70 -8.61 -3.88
CA GLY A 305 -16.70 -9.67 -4.01
C GLY A 305 -16.67 -10.37 -5.38
N ALA A 306 -17.36 -11.51 -5.47
CA ALA A 306 -17.40 -12.33 -6.68
C ALA A 306 -17.94 -11.59 -7.92
N SER A 307 -18.90 -10.68 -7.75
CA SER A 307 -19.44 -9.85 -8.84
C SER A 307 -18.37 -8.95 -9.45
N THR A 308 -17.64 -8.20 -8.61
CA THR A 308 -16.52 -7.35 -9.02
C THR A 308 -15.43 -8.16 -9.71
N LEU A 309 -15.11 -9.35 -9.20
CA LEU A 309 -14.13 -10.24 -9.82
C LEU A 309 -14.56 -10.75 -11.19
N ARG A 310 -15.86 -10.98 -11.42
CA ARG A 310 -16.38 -11.31 -12.76
C ARG A 310 -16.18 -10.15 -13.73
N LEU A 311 -16.48 -8.92 -13.30
CA LEU A 311 -16.26 -7.72 -14.11
C LEU A 311 -14.77 -7.54 -14.46
N LEU A 312 -13.88 -7.68 -13.48
CA LEU A 312 -12.43 -7.58 -13.71
C LEU A 312 -11.90 -8.64 -14.68
N ARG A 313 -12.48 -9.84 -14.72
CA ARG A 313 -12.12 -10.87 -15.72
C ARG A 313 -12.61 -10.52 -17.12
N GLY A 314 -13.68 -9.76 -17.23
CA GLY A 314 -14.19 -9.25 -18.52
C GLY A 314 -13.33 -8.11 -19.10
N LEU A 315 -12.49 -7.47 -18.28
CA LEU A 315 -11.53 -6.47 -18.76
C LEU A 315 -10.39 -7.18 -19.50
N GLY A 316 -10.33 -7.01 -20.82
CA GLY A 316 -9.27 -7.55 -21.67
C GLY A 316 -7.88 -6.91 -21.46
N THR A 317 -7.79 -5.84 -20.67
CA THR A 317 -6.57 -5.03 -20.46
C THR A 317 -5.68 -5.51 -19.30
N LEU A 318 -6.22 -6.37 -18.43
CA LEU A 318 -5.48 -6.86 -17.26
C LEU A 318 -4.77 -8.17 -17.59
N ASP A 319 -3.56 -8.35 -17.07
CA ASP A 319 -2.90 -9.65 -17.06
C ASP A 319 -3.33 -10.51 -15.86
N ASP A 320 -2.87 -11.77 -15.82
CA ASP A 320 -3.20 -12.69 -14.72
C ASP A 320 -2.61 -12.28 -13.37
N ALA A 321 -1.43 -11.65 -13.37
CA ALA A 321 -0.79 -11.19 -12.13
C ALA A 321 -1.58 -10.02 -11.54
N GLU A 322 -1.97 -9.06 -12.37
CA GLU A 322 -2.82 -7.93 -12.00
C GLU A 322 -4.18 -8.39 -11.47
N ARG A 323 -4.84 -9.33 -12.17
CA ARG A 323 -6.10 -9.92 -11.69
C ARG A 323 -5.95 -10.56 -10.31
N ARG A 324 -4.87 -11.33 -10.07
CA ARG A 324 -4.61 -11.95 -8.76
C ARG A 324 -4.32 -10.91 -7.68
N TRP A 325 -3.57 -9.86 -8.02
CA TRP A 325 -3.27 -8.76 -7.12
C TRP A 325 -4.54 -8.03 -6.69
N LEU A 326 -5.40 -7.65 -7.64
CA LEU A 326 -6.69 -7.03 -7.36
C LEU A 326 -7.62 -7.96 -6.57
N ALA A 327 -7.65 -9.26 -6.90
CA ALA A 327 -8.43 -10.25 -6.16
C ALA A 327 -7.96 -10.45 -4.71
N GLY A 328 -6.68 -10.20 -4.45
CA GLY A 328 -6.12 -10.18 -3.09
C GLY A 328 -6.59 -8.99 -2.25
N GLY A 329 -7.29 -8.02 -2.84
CA GLY A 329 -7.67 -6.76 -2.21
C GLY A 329 -6.54 -5.73 -2.19
N TRP A 330 -5.47 -5.94 -2.95
CA TRP A 330 -4.37 -4.99 -2.99
C TRP A 330 -4.76 -3.73 -3.77
N ARG A 331 -4.28 -2.58 -3.29
CA ARG A 331 -4.46 -1.29 -3.95
C ARG A 331 -3.27 -0.35 -3.72
N SER A 332 -3.08 0.62 -4.61
CA SER A 332 -2.17 1.76 -4.44
C SER A 332 -2.92 3.06 -4.74
N PRO A 333 -3.00 4.00 -3.79
CA PRO A 333 -3.73 5.24 -4.01
C PRO A 333 -2.93 6.26 -4.82
N LEU A 334 -3.62 7.03 -5.65
CA LEU A 334 -3.03 8.17 -6.39
C LEU A 334 -2.46 9.23 -5.43
N ALA A 335 -3.07 9.43 -4.27
CA ALA A 335 -2.57 10.31 -3.23
C ALA A 335 -1.18 9.92 -2.68
N ALA A 336 -0.69 8.71 -2.96
CA ALA A 336 0.66 8.30 -2.58
C ALA A 336 1.73 8.64 -3.64
N LEU A 337 1.34 9.13 -4.81
CA LEU A 337 2.27 9.53 -5.84
C LEU A 337 2.85 10.92 -5.55
N PRO A 338 4.15 11.15 -5.81
CA PRO A 338 4.72 12.50 -5.75
C PRO A 338 4.03 13.45 -6.74
N PRO A 339 3.87 14.75 -6.41
CA PRO A 339 3.24 15.74 -7.29
C PRO A 339 3.82 15.74 -8.71
N LYS A 340 5.15 15.65 -8.84
CA LYS A 340 5.85 15.61 -10.12
C LYS A 340 5.35 14.48 -11.03
N VAL A 341 5.11 13.30 -10.48
CA VAL A 341 4.66 12.14 -11.25
C VAL A 341 3.19 12.26 -11.61
N LEU A 342 2.37 12.76 -10.67
CA LEU A 342 0.96 13.00 -10.91
C LEU A 342 0.75 14.02 -12.05
N LEU A 343 1.45 15.16 -12.01
CA LEU A 343 1.36 16.20 -13.04
C LEU A 343 1.82 15.69 -14.40
N ALA A 344 2.94 14.97 -14.47
CA ALA A 344 3.43 14.36 -15.72
C ALA A 344 2.49 13.27 -16.27
N GLY A 345 1.73 12.59 -15.41
CA GLY A 345 0.65 11.71 -15.82
C GLY A 345 -0.48 12.50 -16.48
N VAL A 346 -0.99 13.53 -15.79
CA VAL A 346 -2.09 14.36 -16.31
C VAL A 346 -1.73 15.02 -17.63
N GLU A 347 -0.53 15.57 -17.77
CA GLU A 347 -0.06 16.18 -19.02
C GLU A 347 -0.13 15.19 -20.20
N ARG A 348 0.34 13.95 -20.01
CA ARG A 348 0.28 12.91 -21.04
C ARG A 348 -1.15 12.49 -21.37
N ALA A 349 -2.01 12.34 -20.36
CA ALA A 349 -3.42 11.99 -20.57
C ALA A 349 -4.19 13.06 -21.34
N VAL A 350 -3.88 14.35 -21.09
CA VAL A 350 -4.46 15.47 -21.84
C VAL A 350 -3.96 15.46 -23.28
N ALA A 351 -2.67 15.24 -23.50
CA ALA A 351 -2.11 15.12 -24.86
C ALA A 351 -2.74 13.95 -25.64
N GLU A 352 -2.99 12.81 -24.99
CA GLU A 352 -3.71 11.67 -25.58
C GLU A 352 -5.15 12.04 -25.94
N ALA A 353 -5.86 12.73 -25.05
CA ALA A 353 -7.21 13.21 -25.30
C ALA A 353 -7.27 14.18 -26.48
N GLU A 354 -6.29 15.10 -26.58
CA GLU A 354 -6.16 16.02 -27.72
C GLU A 354 -5.92 15.27 -29.03
N ALA A 355 -5.02 14.29 -29.04
CA ALA A 355 -4.73 13.48 -30.23
C ALA A 355 -5.96 12.70 -30.70
N ALA A 356 -6.74 12.15 -29.76
CA ALA A 356 -7.97 11.42 -30.07
C ALA A 356 -9.06 12.32 -30.67
N LEU A 357 -9.15 13.60 -30.28
CA LEU A 357 -10.12 14.56 -30.82
C LEU A 357 -9.71 15.13 -32.18
N GLY A 358 -8.39 15.29 -32.42
CA GLY A 358 -7.86 15.92 -33.62
C GLY A 358 -7.90 15.09 -34.91
N GLY A 359 -8.41 13.84 -34.86
CA GLY A 359 -8.61 13.02 -36.07
C GLY A 359 -7.33 12.61 -36.84
N ARG A 360 -6.13 12.85 -36.29
CA ARG A 360 -4.84 12.37 -36.82
C ARG A 360 -4.23 11.35 -35.85
N GLY A 361 -4.85 10.17 -35.76
CA GLY A 361 -4.35 9.01 -35.02
C GLY A 361 -4.81 7.72 -35.72
N PRO A 362 -4.00 6.64 -35.69
CA PRO A 362 -4.10 5.50 -36.60
C PRO A 362 -5.45 4.78 -36.47
N SER A 363 -5.97 4.35 -37.61
CA SER A 363 -7.14 3.53 -37.76
C SER A 363 -7.20 2.38 -36.74
N GLY A 364 -8.20 2.43 -35.85
CA GLY A 364 -8.97 1.27 -35.41
C GLY A 364 -8.30 0.17 -34.57
N THR A 365 -7.04 0.28 -34.14
CA THR A 365 -6.42 -0.84 -33.40
C THR A 365 -5.50 -0.39 -32.25
N ARG A 366 -5.95 -0.74 -31.03
CA ARG A 366 -5.22 -0.75 -29.73
C ARG A 366 -4.71 0.59 -29.19
N SER A 367 -5.64 1.39 -28.66
CA SER A 367 -5.36 2.36 -27.57
C SER A 367 -5.24 1.68 -26.19
N SER A 368 -5.40 0.36 -26.11
CA SER A 368 -5.40 -0.40 -24.86
C SER A 368 -4.03 -0.68 -24.24
N ASP A 369 -2.92 -0.46 -24.96
CA ASP A 369 -1.58 -0.92 -24.54
C ASP A 369 -0.64 0.20 -24.06
N LEU A 370 -1.00 1.48 -24.21
CA LEU A 370 -0.19 2.61 -23.73
C LEU A 370 -0.83 3.20 -22.47
N GLY A 371 -0.75 2.44 -21.38
CA GLY A 371 -1.24 2.89 -20.08
C GLY A 371 -0.47 4.10 -19.56
N PHE A 372 -1.21 5.03 -18.96
CA PHE A 372 -0.87 6.28 -18.26
C PHE A 372 0.50 6.38 -17.53
N LEU A 373 1.24 5.31 -17.24
CA LEU A 373 2.50 5.36 -16.47
C LEU A 373 3.52 4.30 -16.91
N ASP A 374 4.26 4.57 -17.98
CA ASP A 374 5.68 4.20 -18.00
C ASP A 374 6.39 5.14 -17.01
N TRP A 375 6.36 4.74 -15.75
CA TRP A 375 6.78 5.54 -14.62
C TRP A 375 8.30 5.90 -14.71
N PRO A 376 8.74 7.15 -14.47
CA PRO A 376 10.16 7.53 -14.55
C PRO A 376 11.03 6.81 -13.49
N PRO A 377 12.31 6.49 -13.77
CA PRO A 377 13.18 5.80 -12.82
C PRO A 377 13.20 6.50 -11.46
N PRO A 378 13.29 5.76 -10.34
CA PRO A 378 13.18 6.33 -9.01
C PRO A 378 14.19 7.47 -8.80
N PRO A 379 13.78 8.62 -8.22
CA PRO A 379 14.77 9.54 -7.66
C PRO A 379 15.55 8.75 -6.60
N VAL A 380 16.87 8.88 -6.63
CA VAL A 380 17.79 8.20 -5.71
C VAL A 380 17.28 8.42 -4.29
N THR A 381 16.82 7.33 -3.65
CA THR A 381 16.32 7.40 -2.28
C THR A 381 17.44 7.85 -1.37
N ALA A 382 17.36 9.09 -0.89
CA ALA A 382 18.18 9.60 0.20
C ALA A 382 17.69 9.03 1.54
N ALA A 383 17.72 7.70 1.67
CA ALA A 383 17.40 6.94 2.88
C ALA A 383 18.25 5.66 2.94
N GLY A 384 19.56 5.83 3.10
CA GLY A 384 20.39 4.99 3.97
C GLY A 384 20.89 5.88 5.12
N PRO A 385 21.24 5.33 6.29
CA PRO A 385 21.87 6.09 7.37
C PRO A 385 23.08 6.90 6.88
#